data_AF-A0A1F3BP78-F1
#
_entry.id   AF-A0A1F3BP78-F1
#
_cell.length_a   1.000
_cell.length_b   1.000
_cell.length_c   1.000
_cell.angle_alpha   90.00
_cell.angle_beta   90.00
_cell.angle_gamma   90.00
#
_symmetry.space_group_name_H-M   'P 1'
#
loop_
_entity.id
_entity.type
_entity.pdbx_description
1 polymer ?
#
loop_
_entity_poly.entity_id
_entity_poly.type
_entity_poly.pdbx_seq_one_letter_code
_entity_poly.pdbx_strand_id
1 'polypeptide(L)'
;MEPYSVKIPQFEGLVSQLFISNDDFWRDKIIFNYMPQNIKTIAVEYPQNIIKSFRLSHLNDNSFTLQNTKESKPEPEFNLNKLTQYFTYFHSIEFERIVSDLSKEKVDSINESIAFCIISVEDYTGDLNELELFRKPAENSVDEFGNKAGFDYNKAYAVLNDNHEILEIHYYNFDLILKEIDYFR
;
A
#
# COMPACT_ATOMS: atom_id res chain seq x y z
N MET A 1 11.56 -20.57 -43.04
CA MET A 1 10.96 -20.82 -41.72
C MET A 1 9.68 -21.57 -41.96
N GLU A 2 9.53 -22.76 -41.40
CA GLU A 2 8.29 -23.53 -41.47
C GLU A 2 7.42 -23.21 -40.25
N PRO A 3 6.11 -22.97 -40.42
CA PRO A 3 5.22 -22.68 -39.31
C PRO A 3 4.99 -23.93 -38.46
N TYR A 4 5.05 -23.76 -37.14
CA TYR A 4 4.73 -24.81 -36.15
C TYR A 4 3.32 -24.59 -35.59
N SER A 5 2.56 -25.68 -35.43
CA SER A 5 1.21 -25.64 -34.85
C SER A 5 1.22 -26.25 -33.45
N VAL A 6 0.85 -25.46 -32.45
CA VAL A 6 0.73 -25.91 -31.05
C VAL A 6 -0.74 -26.20 -30.74
N LYS A 7 -1.02 -27.37 -30.15
CA LYS A 7 -2.36 -27.77 -29.70
C LYS A 7 -2.27 -28.28 -28.27
N ILE A 8 -3.17 -27.81 -27.40
CA ILE A 8 -3.34 -28.33 -26.05
C ILE A 8 -4.48 -29.35 -26.09
N PRO A 9 -4.26 -30.62 -25.70
CA PRO A 9 -5.32 -31.62 -25.63
C PRO A 9 -6.47 -31.12 -24.75
N GLN A 10 -7.71 -31.29 -25.20
CA GLN A 10 -8.96 -30.88 -24.51
C GLN A 10 -9.21 -29.36 -24.42
N PHE A 11 -8.38 -28.51 -25.03
CA PHE A 11 -8.70 -27.09 -25.20
C PHE A 11 -9.32 -26.84 -26.57
N GLU A 12 -10.61 -26.48 -26.60
CA GLU A 12 -11.29 -26.03 -27.82
C GLU A 12 -11.27 -24.50 -27.88
N GLY A 13 -10.18 -23.96 -28.44
CA GLY A 13 -9.99 -22.51 -28.57
C GLY A 13 -8.67 -22.16 -29.27
N LEU A 14 -8.49 -20.88 -29.60
CA LEU A 14 -7.21 -20.38 -30.08
C LEU A 14 -6.23 -20.37 -28.91
N VAL A 15 -5.15 -21.13 -29.02
CA VAL A 15 -4.09 -21.19 -27.98
C VAL A 15 -3.54 -19.79 -27.65
N SER A 16 -3.59 -18.84 -28.59
CA SER A 16 -3.23 -17.43 -28.36
C SER A 16 -4.07 -16.74 -27.28
N GLN A 17 -5.29 -17.19 -26.99
CA GLN A 17 -6.15 -16.63 -25.94
C GLN A 17 -5.67 -16.99 -24.53
N LEU A 18 -4.79 -17.98 -24.40
CA LEU A 18 -4.17 -18.35 -23.12
C LEU A 18 -2.97 -17.47 -22.77
N PHE A 19 -2.46 -16.69 -23.72
CA PHE A 19 -1.32 -15.81 -23.51
C PHE A 19 -1.80 -14.37 -23.36
N ILE A 20 -1.68 -13.85 -22.14
CA ILE A 20 -1.95 -12.44 -21.85
C ILE A 20 -0.74 -11.64 -22.34
N SER A 21 -0.95 -10.81 -23.36
CA SER A 21 0.09 -9.96 -23.95
C SER A 21 0.25 -8.62 -23.23
N ASN A 22 -0.49 -8.39 -22.15
CA ASN A 22 -0.32 -7.19 -21.31
C ASN A 22 0.84 -7.42 -20.34
N ASP A 23 1.91 -6.64 -20.47
CA ASP A 23 3.10 -6.73 -19.62
C ASP A 23 2.78 -6.44 -18.14
N ASP A 24 1.78 -5.60 -17.85
CA ASP A 24 1.33 -5.30 -16.47
C ASP A 24 0.81 -6.55 -15.75
N PHE A 25 0.32 -7.55 -16.49
CA PHE A 25 -0.14 -8.80 -15.91
C PHE A 25 1.02 -9.66 -15.36
N TRP A 26 2.22 -9.48 -15.92
CA TRP A 26 3.41 -10.23 -15.55
C TRP A 26 4.31 -9.48 -14.56
N ARG A 27 4.04 -8.19 -14.32
CA ARG A 27 4.78 -7.39 -13.36
C ARG A 27 4.49 -7.85 -11.93
N ASP A 28 5.55 -7.87 -11.13
CA ASP A 28 5.43 -8.12 -9.70
C ASP A 28 4.55 -7.06 -9.04
N LYS A 29 3.60 -7.50 -8.22
CA LYS A 29 2.60 -6.65 -7.56
C LYS A 29 2.99 -6.23 -6.15
N ILE A 30 4.20 -6.58 -5.72
CA ILE A 30 4.70 -6.28 -4.38
C ILE A 30 4.94 -4.77 -4.22
N ILE A 31 4.34 -4.22 -3.16
CA ILE A 31 4.64 -2.88 -2.61
C ILE A 31 5.70 -3.00 -1.51
N PHE A 32 5.45 -3.86 -0.52
CA PHE A 32 6.38 -4.11 0.58
C PHE A 32 6.63 -5.61 0.75
N ASN A 33 7.91 -5.97 0.88
CA ASN A 33 8.30 -7.34 1.19
C ASN A 33 9.52 -7.36 2.12
N TYR A 34 9.28 -6.97 3.37
CA TYR A 34 10.33 -6.90 4.38
C TYR A 34 10.24 -8.08 5.35
N MET A 35 11.41 -8.54 5.79
CA MET A 35 11.50 -9.32 7.02
C MET A 35 11.60 -8.36 8.22
N PRO A 36 10.95 -8.65 9.36
CA PRO A 36 10.91 -7.75 10.52
C PRO A 36 12.29 -7.25 10.96
N GLN A 37 13.28 -8.14 10.98
CA GLN A 37 14.65 -7.83 11.43
C GLN A 37 15.43 -6.93 10.46
N ASN A 38 14.95 -6.74 9.23
CA ASN A 38 15.59 -5.87 8.25
C ASN A 38 15.04 -4.44 8.30
N ILE A 39 13.90 -4.23 8.97
CA ILE A 39 13.25 -2.93 9.07
C ILE A 39 13.89 -2.13 10.19
N LYS A 40 14.36 -0.94 9.86
CA LYS A 40 14.94 0.02 10.80
C LYS A 40 13.86 0.94 11.34
N THR A 41 13.06 1.57 10.46
CA THR A 41 11.95 2.43 10.90
C THR A 41 10.70 2.24 10.05
N ILE A 42 9.54 2.43 10.69
CA ILE A 42 8.23 2.52 10.03
C ILE A 42 7.59 3.82 10.49
N ALA A 43 7.19 4.67 9.54
CA ALA A 43 6.40 5.86 9.80
C ALA A 43 5.03 5.71 9.14
N VAL A 44 3.98 6.02 9.88
CA VAL A 44 2.62 6.13 9.35
C VAL A 44 2.08 7.49 9.70
N GLU A 45 1.80 8.27 8.66
CA GLU A 45 1.37 9.65 8.75
C GLU A 45 -0.04 9.79 8.23
N TYR A 46 -0.88 10.45 9.02
CA TYR A 46 -2.25 10.82 8.66
C TYR A 46 -2.31 12.34 8.56
N PRO A 47 -2.12 12.94 7.37
CA PRO A 47 -2.03 14.40 7.22
C PRO A 47 -3.25 15.15 7.78
N GLN A 48 -4.43 14.55 7.70
CA GLN A 48 -5.67 15.12 8.25
C GLN A 48 -5.81 14.93 9.77
N ASN A 49 -5.05 14.01 10.38
CA ASN A 49 -5.09 13.77 11.82
C ASN A 49 -3.70 13.37 12.34
N ILE A 50 -2.82 14.36 12.44
CA ILE A 50 -1.42 14.18 12.86
C ILE A 50 -1.28 13.51 14.24
N ILE A 51 -2.27 13.66 15.12
CA ILE A 51 -2.26 13.07 16.47
C ILE A 51 -2.33 11.53 16.40
N LYS A 52 -2.87 10.98 15.31
CA LYS A 52 -2.94 9.53 15.07
C LYS A 52 -1.69 8.96 14.43
N SER A 53 -0.80 9.83 13.96
CA SER A 53 0.44 9.44 13.26
C SER A 53 1.49 8.95 14.23
N PHE A 54 2.37 8.06 13.77
CA PHE A 54 3.44 7.52 14.60
C PHE A 54 4.66 7.12 13.78
N ARG A 55 5.78 6.99 14.49
CA ARG A 55 7.03 6.42 14.02
C ARG A 55 7.47 5.32 14.99
N LEU A 56 7.76 4.15 14.44
CA LEU A 56 8.40 3.05 15.14
C LEU A 56 9.85 2.97 14.71
N SER A 57 10.75 2.72 15.65
CA SER A 57 12.16 2.46 15.34
C SER A 57 12.62 1.19 16.03
N HIS A 58 13.34 0.34 15.29
CA HIS A 58 14.15 -0.75 15.84
C HIS A 58 15.59 -0.22 15.94
N LEU A 59 16.11 -0.20 17.17
CA LEU A 59 17.42 0.35 17.47
C LEU A 59 18.49 -0.75 17.47
N ASN A 60 19.75 -0.37 17.25
CA ASN A 60 20.87 -1.31 17.16
C ASN A 60 21.13 -2.12 18.45
N ASP A 61 20.64 -1.64 19.59
CA ASP A 61 20.69 -2.35 20.88
C ASP A 61 19.52 -3.34 21.05
N ASN A 62 18.78 -3.59 19.97
CA ASN A 62 17.59 -4.44 19.92
C ASN A 62 16.41 -3.92 20.75
N SER A 63 16.41 -2.63 21.09
CA SER A 63 15.26 -1.96 21.69
C SER A 63 14.34 -1.36 20.63
N PHE A 64 13.11 -1.06 21.04
CA PHE A 64 12.10 -0.45 20.19
C PHE A 64 11.66 0.89 20.77
N THR A 65 11.32 1.83 19.90
CA THR A 65 10.73 3.11 20.29
C THR A 65 9.44 3.36 19.53
N LEU A 66 8.49 4.00 20.20
CA LEU A 66 7.27 4.57 19.63
C LEU A 66 7.34 6.08 19.80
N GLN A 67 6.98 6.84 18.77
CA GLN A 67 6.95 8.30 18.83
C GLN A 67 5.78 8.81 17.99
N ASN A 68 5.03 9.80 18.49
CA ASN A 68 4.12 10.56 17.63
C ASN A 68 4.93 11.47 16.70
N THR A 69 4.61 11.53 15.40
CA THR A 69 5.40 12.30 14.42
C THR A 69 5.47 13.81 14.72
N LYS A 70 4.52 14.36 15.50
CA LYS A 70 4.54 15.76 15.95
C LYS A 70 5.41 15.98 17.19
N GLU A 71 5.61 14.95 18.01
CA GLU A 71 6.33 15.08 19.27
C GLU A 71 7.80 14.77 19.08
N SER A 72 8.68 15.46 19.81
CA SER A 72 10.13 15.21 19.70
C SER A 72 10.63 14.08 20.60
N LYS A 73 9.80 13.60 21.53
CA LYS A 73 10.18 12.58 22.51
C LYS A 73 9.42 11.28 22.24
N PRO A 74 10.07 10.11 22.44
CA PRO A 74 9.37 8.83 22.42
C PRO A 74 8.31 8.76 23.52
N GLU A 75 7.27 7.97 23.26
CA GLU A 75 6.25 7.59 24.23
C GLU A 75 6.89 6.77 25.36
N PRO A 76 6.60 7.08 26.63
CA PRO A 76 7.22 6.42 27.78
C PRO A 76 6.73 4.98 27.97
N GLU A 77 5.50 4.69 27.55
CA GLU A 77 4.87 3.38 27.69
C GLU A 77 4.17 3.00 26.37
N PHE A 78 4.34 1.74 25.97
CA PHE A 78 3.68 1.15 24.81
C PHE A 78 3.67 -0.38 24.93
N ASN A 79 2.78 -1.02 24.18
CA ASN A 79 2.66 -2.45 24.10
C ASN A 79 3.71 -3.05 23.14
N LEU A 80 4.80 -3.56 23.71
CA LEU A 80 5.89 -4.18 22.95
C LEU A 80 5.44 -5.35 22.07
N ASN A 81 4.45 -6.15 22.51
CA ASN A 81 3.96 -7.29 21.72
C ASN A 81 3.25 -6.81 20.45
N LYS A 82 2.41 -5.78 20.55
CA LYS A 82 1.75 -5.18 19.38
C LYS A 82 2.75 -4.51 18.45
N LEU A 83 3.75 -3.83 19.01
CA LEU A 83 4.81 -3.19 18.22
C LEU A 83 5.61 -4.22 17.42
N THR A 84 6.14 -5.25 18.09
CA THR A 84 6.90 -6.31 17.42
C THR A 84 6.06 -7.08 16.39
N GLN A 85 4.78 -7.32 16.69
CA GLN A 85 3.84 -7.90 15.73
C GLN A 85 3.64 -7.00 14.50
N TYR A 86 3.56 -5.69 14.68
CA TYR A 86 3.31 -4.75 13.59
C TYR A 86 4.43 -4.75 12.54
N PHE A 87 5.69 -4.96 12.93
CA PHE A 87 6.81 -5.14 12.00
C PHE A 87 6.63 -6.36 11.06
N THR A 88 5.84 -7.37 11.47
CA THR A 88 5.58 -8.56 10.65
C THR A 88 4.57 -8.33 9.53
N TYR A 89 3.77 -7.26 9.63
CA TYR A 89 2.72 -6.98 8.64
C TYR A 89 3.26 -6.42 7.32
N PHE A 90 4.53 -6.03 7.24
CA PHE A 90 5.17 -5.48 6.03
C PHE A 90 5.76 -6.55 5.11
N HIS A 91 5.39 -7.81 5.32
CA HIS A 91 5.73 -8.92 4.46
C HIS A 91 4.61 -9.17 3.45
N SER A 92 4.95 -9.23 2.15
CA SER A 92 4.02 -9.55 1.05
C SER A 92 2.79 -8.62 0.94
N ILE A 93 3.00 -7.31 1.07
CA ILE A 93 1.96 -6.32 0.78
C ILE A 93 1.93 -6.08 -0.73
N GLU A 94 0.76 -6.23 -1.35
CA GLU A 94 0.58 -6.20 -2.80
C GLU A 94 -0.53 -5.24 -3.24
N PHE A 95 -0.39 -4.67 -4.43
CA PHE A 95 -1.46 -3.93 -5.11
C PHE A 95 -2.29 -4.85 -6.04
N GLU A 96 -3.50 -4.42 -6.38
CA GLU A 96 -4.42 -5.20 -7.23
C GLU A 96 -4.03 -5.07 -8.71
N ARG A 97 -3.89 -3.83 -9.18
CA ARG A 97 -3.54 -3.51 -10.58
C ARG A 97 -2.92 -2.11 -10.71
N ILE A 98 -2.21 -1.90 -11.81
CA ILE A 98 -1.83 -0.56 -12.27
C ILE A 98 -3.05 0.06 -12.97
N VAL A 99 -3.33 1.33 -12.66
CA VAL A 99 -4.47 2.07 -13.21
C VAL A 99 -4.01 2.88 -14.42
N SER A 100 -4.13 2.29 -15.61
CA SER A 100 -3.75 2.91 -16.90
C SER A 100 -4.91 3.56 -17.66
N ASP A 101 -6.14 3.41 -17.16
CA ASP A 101 -7.38 3.87 -17.77
C ASP A 101 -7.87 5.25 -17.28
N LEU A 102 -7.11 5.90 -16.40
CA LEU A 102 -7.41 7.26 -15.94
C LEU A 102 -7.01 8.32 -16.97
N SER A 103 -7.84 9.36 -17.11
CA SER A 103 -7.45 10.55 -17.87
C SER A 103 -6.30 11.27 -17.16
N LYS A 104 -5.44 11.94 -17.94
CA LYS A 104 -4.33 12.72 -17.39
C LYS A 104 -4.79 13.71 -16.31
N GLU A 105 -5.91 14.40 -16.53
CA GLU A 105 -6.51 15.32 -15.55
C GLU A 105 -6.85 14.65 -14.21
N LYS A 106 -7.29 13.38 -14.22
CA LYS A 106 -7.58 12.64 -12.98
C LYS A 106 -6.30 12.20 -12.28
N VAL A 107 -5.27 11.80 -13.03
CA VAL A 107 -3.96 11.45 -12.48
C VAL A 107 -3.34 12.68 -11.82
N ASP A 108 -3.31 13.82 -12.53
CA ASP A 108 -2.82 15.09 -12.01
C ASP A 108 -3.62 15.50 -10.76
N SER A 109 -4.95 15.35 -10.78
CA SER A 109 -5.80 15.63 -9.61
C SER A 109 -5.54 14.71 -8.41
N ILE A 110 -5.14 13.45 -8.61
CA ILE A 110 -4.79 12.54 -7.52
C ILE A 110 -3.45 12.94 -6.93
N ASN A 111 -2.46 13.19 -7.79
CA ASN A 111 -1.10 13.58 -7.37
C ASN A 111 -1.07 14.96 -6.68
N GLU A 112 -1.97 15.87 -7.04
CA GLU A 112 -2.11 17.17 -6.35
C GLU A 112 -2.96 17.09 -5.06
N SER A 113 -3.67 15.98 -4.84
CA SER A 113 -4.50 15.81 -3.66
C SER A 113 -3.67 15.45 -2.44
N ILE A 114 -4.20 15.72 -1.25
CA ILE A 114 -3.53 15.35 0.01
C ILE A 114 -3.82 13.87 0.27
N ALA A 115 -2.77 13.06 0.35
CA ALA A 115 -2.85 11.67 0.78
C ALA A 115 -3.55 11.57 2.15
N PHE A 116 -4.45 10.59 2.32
CA PHE A 116 -5.11 10.40 3.62
C PHE A 116 -4.22 9.64 4.60
N CYS A 117 -3.27 8.86 4.08
CA CYS A 117 -2.30 8.09 4.82
C CYS A 117 -1.01 7.98 3.99
N ILE A 118 0.14 8.16 4.63
CA ILE A 118 1.46 7.98 4.04
C ILE A 118 2.20 6.97 4.91
N ILE A 119 2.76 5.93 4.29
CA ILE A 119 3.47 4.86 4.97
C ILE A 119 4.89 4.82 4.43
N SER A 120 5.87 5.06 5.29
CA SER A 120 7.29 5.06 4.91
C SER A 120 8.04 3.99 5.70
N VAL A 121 8.75 3.10 5.01
CA VAL A 121 9.53 2.01 5.59
C VAL A 121 10.99 2.19 5.20
N GLU A 122 11.86 2.33 6.20
CA GLU A 122 13.31 2.42 6.02
C GLU A 122 13.95 1.14 6.54
N ASP A 123 14.83 0.54 5.74
CA ASP A 123 15.61 -0.62 6.16
C ASP A 123 17.00 -0.26 6.73
N TYR A 124 17.74 -1.27 7.19
CA TYR A 124 19.10 -1.06 7.70
C TYR A 124 20.15 -0.77 6.60
N THR A 125 19.82 -0.96 5.33
CA THR A 125 20.69 -0.59 4.19
C THR A 125 20.57 0.90 3.85
N GLY A 126 19.49 1.54 4.29
CA GLY A 126 19.17 2.94 4.05
C GLY A 126 18.15 3.15 2.94
N ASP A 127 17.59 2.07 2.39
CA ASP A 127 16.54 2.14 1.38
C ASP A 127 15.21 2.56 2.04
N LEU A 128 14.63 3.64 1.52
CA LEU A 128 13.36 4.19 1.96
C LEU A 128 12.31 3.93 0.88
N ASN A 129 11.27 3.16 1.24
CA ASN A 129 10.09 2.99 0.42
C ASN A 129 8.90 3.73 1.04
N GLU A 130 8.27 4.59 0.25
CA GLU A 130 7.16 5.43 0.66
C GLU A 130 5.92 5.14 -0.19
N LEU A 131 4.81 4.89 0.49
CA LEU A 131 3.51 4.62 -0.11
C LEU A 131 2.52 5.69 0.32
N GLU A 132 2.02 6.45 -0.64
CA GLU A 132 0.96 7.43 -0.44
C GLU A 132 -0.38 6.84 -0.82
N LEU A 133 -1.39 7.01 0.04
CA LEU A 133 -2.73 6.48 -0.17
C LEU A 133 -3.75 7.60 -0.37
N PHE A 134 -4.57 7.46 -1.42
CA PHE A 134 -5.59 8.42 -1.83
C PHE A 134 -6.96 7.75 -1.90
N ARG A 135 -8.01 8.50 -1.53
CA ARG A 135 -9.37 7.95 -1.58
C ARG A 135 -9.82 7.82 -3.03
N LYS A 136 -10.20 6.60 -3.43
CA LYS A 136 -10.80 6.37 -4.74
C LYS A 136 -12.24 6.90 -4.77
N PRO A 137 -12.64 7.72 -5.75
CA PRO A 137 -14.03 8.11 -5.92
C PRO A 137 -14.91 6.89 -6.22
N ALA A 138 -16.11 6.89 -5.65
CA ALA A 138 -17.12 5.87 -5.90
C ALA A 138 -17.55 5.85 -7.38
N GLU A 139 -17.40 4.72 -8.07
CA GLU A 139 -18.01 4.50 -9.37
C GLU A 139 -19.45 4.04 -9.19
N ASN A 140 -20.39 4.99 -9.21
CA ASN A 140 -21.84 4.72 -9.10
C ASN A 140 -22.26 3.91 -7.85
N SER A 141 -21.45 3.84 -6.79
CA SER A 141 -21.87 3.18 -5.56
C SER A 141 -22.80 4.08 -4.77
N VAL A 142 -23.99 3.58 -4.54
CA VAL A 142 -24.97 4.14 -3.62
C VAL A 142 -24.66 3.56 -2.24
N ASP A 143 -24.57 4.39 -1.20
CA ASP A 143 -24.41 3.93 0.18
C ASP A 143 -25.66 3.14 0.65
N GLU A 144 -25.58 2.55 1.85
CA GLU A 144 -26.69 1.77 2.45
C GLU A 144 -27.98 2.59 2.65
N PHE A 145 -27.93 3.91 2.44
CA PHE A 145 -29.02 4.86 2.64
C PHE A 145 -29.56 5.47 1.34
N GLY A 146 -29.08 5.04 0.17
CA GLY A 146 -29.56 5.55 -1.11
C GLY A 146 -28.83 6.81 -1.62
N ASN A 147 -27.78 7.28 -0.95
CA ASN A 147 -26.99 8.44 -1.39
C ASN A 147 -25.79 8.00 -2.22
N LYS A 148 -25.34 8.83 -3.17
CA LYS A 148 -24.05 8.58 -3.84
C LYS A 148 -22.94 8.59 -2.78
N ALA A 149 -22.24 7.47 -2.61
CA ALA A 149 -21.07 7.43 -1.77
C ALA A 149 -20.03 8.42 -2.34
N GLY A 150 -19.36 9.18 -1.47
CA GLY A 150 -18.30 10.09 -1.91
C GLY A 150 -17.05 9.36 -2.39
N PHE A 151 -16.80 8.16 -1.83
CA PHE A 151 -15.61 7.36 -2.07
C PHE A 151 -15.93 5.87 -2.04
N ASP A 152 -15.05 5.07 -2.63
CA ASP A 152 -15.07 3.60 -2.57
C ASP A 152 -14.59 3.12 -1.19
N TYR A 153 -15.38 2.26 -0.54
CA TYR A 153 -15.09 1.72 0.79
C TYR A 153 -14.20 0.48 0.76
N ASN A 154 -14.01 -0.13 -0.41
CA ASN A 154 -13.21 -1.35 -0.58
C ASN A 154 -11.84 -1.05 -1.19
N LYS A 155 -11.76 0.00 -2.00
CA LYS A 155 -10.58 0.31 -2.81
C LYS A 155 -10.03 1.70 -2.54
N ALA A 156 -8.72 1.83 -2.71
CA ALA A 156 -8.03 3.11 -2.69
C ALA A 156 -7.05 3.20 -3.86
N TYR A 157 -6.64 4.42 -4.18
CA TYR A 157 -5.48 4.63 -5.04
C TYR A 157 -4.22 4.73 -4.19
N ALA A 158 -3.09 4.34 -4.76
CA ALA A 158 -1.80 4.45 -4.13
C ALA A 158 -0.73 4.91 -5.12
N VAL A 159 0.27 5.64 -4.62
CA VAL A 159 1.47 6.02 -5.37
C VAL A 159 2.68 5.55 -4.57
N LEU A 160 3.64 4.93 -5.24
CA LEU A 160 4.84 4.37 -4.63
C LEU A 160 6.06 5.19 -5.05
N ASN A 161 6.83 5.70 -4.08
CA ASN A 161 8.11 6.38 -4.30
C ASN A 161 8.05 7.53 -5.33
N ASP A 162 6.96 8.31 -5.34
CA ASP A 162 6.73 9.43 -6.29
C ASP A 162 6.91 9.02 -7.78
N ASN A 163 6.65 7.76 -8.11
CA ASN A 163 6.84 7.25 -9.47
C ASN A 163 5.74 7.68 -10.45
N HIS A 164 4.77 8.50 -10.00
CA HIS A 164 3.60 8.98 -10.73
C HIS A 164 2.67 7.87 -11.29
N GLU A 165 2.94 6.61 -10.97
CA GLU A 165 2.13 5.46 -11.36
C GLU A 165 1.03 5.25 -10.33
N ILE A 166 -0.22 5.35 -10.76
CA ILE A 166 -1.37 5.12 -9.89
C ILE A 166 -1.62 3.62 -9.80
N LEU A 167 -1.52 3.10 -8.58
CA LEU A 167 -1.85 1.73 -8.22
C LEU A 167 -3.26 1.69 -7.62
N GLU A 168 -4.00 0.62 -7.86
CA GLU A 168 -5.22 0.32 -7.13
C GLU A 168 -4.93 -0.71 -6.04
N ILE A 169 -5.39 -0.45 -4.82
CA ILE A 169 -5.26 -1.36 -3.68
C ILE A 169 -6.63 -1.70 -3.10
N HIS A 170 -6.71 -2.80 -2.36
CA HIS A 170 -7.86 -3.17 -1.55
C HIS A 170 -7.58 -2.92 -0.07
N TYR A 171 -8.47 -2.23 0.64
CA TYR A 171 -8.31 -1.99 2.08
C TYR A 171 -8.13 -3.27 2.90
N TYR A 172 -8.72 -4.38 2.46
CA TYR A 172 -8.54 -5.69 3.10
C TYR A 172 -7.06 -6.10 3.21
N ASN A 173 -6.25 -5.86 2.18
CA ASN A 173 -4.81 -6.18 2.19
C ASN A 173 -4.01 -5.20 3.08
N PHE A 174 -4.59 -4.04 3.41
CA PHE A 174 -3.92 -2.93 4.08
C PHE A 174 -4.39 -2.71 5.52
N ASP A 175 -5.48 -3.33 5.97
CA ASP A 175 -6.07 -3.10 7.29
C ASP A 175 -5.05 -3.31 8.42
N LEU A 176 -4.15 -4.30 8.29
CA LEU A 176 -3.14 -4.58 9.30
C LEU A 176 -2.05 -3.49 9.39
N ILE A 177 -1.76 -2.79 8.30
CA ILE A 177 -0.76 -1.71 8.27
C ILE A 177 -1.38 -0.32 8.45
N LEU A 178 -2.69 -0.16 8.27
CA LEU A 178 -3.44 1.07 8.53
C LEU A 178 -3.85 1.22 10.00
N LYS A 179 -2.90 1.04 10.93
CA LYS A 179 -3.12 1.27 12.37
C LYS A 179 -2.81 2.72 12.72
N GLU A 180 -3.35 3.17 13.84
CA GLU A 180 -3.09 4.48 14.42
C GLU A 180 -2.21 4.33 15.67
N ILE A 181 -1.59 5.41 16.16
CA ILE A 181 -0.72 5.36 17.33
C ILE A 181 -1.37 4.69 18.57
N ASP A 182 -2.68 4.87 18.74
CA ASP A 182 -3.45 4.30 19.86
C ASP A 182 -3.50 2.77 19.83
N TYR A 183 -3.19 2.13 18.69
CA TYR A 183 -3.03 0.67 18.64
C TYR A 183 -1.91 0.21 19.58
N PHE A 184 -0.84 0.99 19.73
CA PHE A 184 0.34 0.62 20.52
C PHE A 184 0.29 1.09 21.97
N ARG A 185 -0.60 2.02 22.29
CA ARG A 185 -0.82 2.49 23.67
C ARG A 185 -1.61 1.46 24.50
#